data_AF-A0A528H1T5-F1
#
_entry.id   AF-A0A528H1T5-F1
#
_cell.length_a   1.000
_cell.length_b   1.000
_cell.length_c   1.000
_cell.angle_alpha   90.00
_cell.angle_beta   90.00
_cell.angle_gamma   90.00
#
_symmetry.space_group_name_H-M   'P 1'
#
loop_
_entity.id
_entity.type
_entity.pdbx_description
1 polymer ?
#
loop_
_entity_poly.entity_id
_entity_poly.type
_entity_poly.pdbx_seq_one_letter_code
_entity_poly.pdbx_strand_id
1 'polypeptide(L)'
;MAFFAKAKIFAAAASMMLAAATAAQAAQCGNNGAGFEAWKAEFAQEARASGVGSKGLAALASATYAKRTIAADRAVHKAFGGSVEAFMKRRGASTIISKGRSLKKSNAALFDKIERTYGVTPGVLLAIWGMETGFGSFLGKQNT
;
A
#
# COMPACT_ATOMS: atom_id res chain seq x y z
N MET A 1 58.43 -30.18 -3.10
CA MET A 1 57.02 -30.18 -2.65
C MET A 1 56.37 -28.79 -2.52
N ALA A 2 57.07 -27.67 -2.76
CA ALA A 2 56.50 -26.31 -2.60
C ALA A 2 55.70 -25.77 -3.81
N PHE A 3 55.85 -26.36 -5.00
CA PHE A 3 55.14 -25.91 -6.22
C PHE A 3 53.65 -26.32 -6.25
N PHE A 4 53.32 -27.49 -5.73
CA PHE A 4 51.94 -28.00 -5.70
C PHE A 4 51.04 -27.30 -4.67
N ALA A 5 51.61 -26.76 -3.59
CA ALA A 5 50.87 -25.98 -2.59
C ALA A 5 50.44 -24.61 -3.14
N LYS A 6 51.30 -23.95 -3.93
CA LYS A 6 50.98 -22.66 -4.57
C LYS A 6 49.87 -22.80 -5.62
N ALA A 7 49.90 -23.86 -6.43
CA ALA A 7 48.88 -24.12 -7.46
C ALA A 7 47.47 -24.32 -6.87
N LYS A 8 47.35 -24.99 -5.70
CA LYS A 8 46.07 -25.19 -5.01
C LYS A 8 45.51 -23.89 -4.39
N ILE A 9 46.39 -23.01 -3.91
CA ILE A 9 46.00 -21.70 -3.37
C ILE A 9 45.50 -20.77 -4.50
N PHE A 10 46.15 -20.79 -5.66
CA PHE A 10 45.68 -20.04 -6.85
C PHE A 10 44.35 -20.56 -7.40
N ALA A 11 44.12 -21.88 -7.41
CA ALA A 11 42.85 -22.46 -7.84
C ALA A 11 41.69 -22.13 -6.89
N ALA A 12 41.92 -22.15 -5.57
CA ALA A 12 40.90 -21.78 -4.59
C ALA A 12 40.53 -20.29 -4.63
N ALA A 13 41.50 -19.41 -4.89
CA ALA A 13 41.25 -17.97 -5.05
C ALA A 13 40.46 -17.65 -6.33
N ALA A 14 40.71 -18.37 -7.44
CA ALA A 14 39.97 -18.20 -8.68
C ALA A 14 38.50 -18.65 -8.58
N SER A 15 38.22 -19.76 -7.88
CA SER A 15 36.85 -20.20 -7.62
C SER A 15 36.07 -19.27 -6.68
N MET A 16 36.76 -18.61 -5.74
CA MET A 16 36.14 -17.64 -4.82
C MET A 16 35.84 -16.30 -5.52
N MET A 17 36.63 -15.89 -6.52
CA MET A 17 36.34 -14.72 -7.37
C MET A 17 35.18 -14.96 -8.35
N LEU A 18 35.01 -16.18 -8.88
CA LEU A 18 33.85 -16.49 -9.74
C LEU A 18 32.53 -16.53 -8.93
N ALA A 19 32.57 -16.93 -7.66
CA ALA A 19 31.40 -16.92 -6.79
C ALA A 19 30.97 -15.50 -6.34
N ALA A 20 31.87 -14.52 -6.37
CA ALA A 20 31.59 -13.13 -6.02
C ALA A 20 31.01 -12.30 -7.19
N ALA A 21 30.94 -12.85 -8.41
CA ALA A 21 30.55 -12.14 -9.61
C ALA A 21 29.05 -12.27 -9.97
N THR A 22 28.25 -13.00 -9.20
CA THR A 22 26.79 -12.95 -9.34
C THR A 22 26.27 -11.68 -8.65
N ALA A 23 26.48 -10.54 -9.30
CA ALA A 23 25.73 -9.34 -8.98
C ALA A 23 24.25 -9.69 -9.12
N ALA A 24 23.52 -9.76 -8.01
CA ALA A 24 22.08 -9.95 -8.04
C ALA A 24 21.49 -8.81 -8.87
N GLN A 25 21.03 -9.13 -10.09
CA GLN A 25 20.30 -8.15 -10.88
C GLN A 25 18.98 -7.88 -10.16
N ALA A 26 18.88 -6.73 -9.50
CA ALA A 26 17.60 -6.26 -9.00
C ALA A 26 16.63 -6.21 -10.19
N ALA A 27 15.44 -6.78 -10.01
CA ALA A 27 14.38 -6.68 -11.01
C ALA A 27 14.16 -5.19 -11.32
N GLN A 28 14.26 -4.82 -12.59
CA GLN A 28 13.97 -3.45 -12.99
C GLN A 28 12.48 -3.19 -12.83
N CYS A 29 12.14 -2.11 -12.13
CA CYS A 29 10.75 -1.69 -12.00
C CYS A 29 10.16 -1.35 -13.37
N GLY A 30 9.05 -2.01 -13.73
CA GLY A 30 8.30 -1.68 -14.93
C GLY A 30 7.62 -0.31 -14.82
N ASN A 31 7.66 0.47 -15.89
CA ASN A 31 6.97 1.77 -15.94
C ASN A 31 5.54 1.70 -16.50
N ASN A 32 5.12 0.53 -16.98
CA ASN A 32 3.82 0.28 -17.62
C ASN A 32 3.24 -1.08 -17.20
N GLY A 33 2.12 -1.48 -17.83
CA GLY A 33 1.40 -2.71 -17.51
C GLY A 33 1.87 -3.97 -18.24
N ALA A 34 2.99 -3.95 -18.97
CA ALA A 34 3.43 -5.10 -19.79
C ALA A 34 3.67 -6.38 -18.96
N GLY A 35 4.14 -6.25 -17.71
CA GLY A 35 4.35 -7.38 -16.81
C GLY A 35 3.11 -7.85 -16.05
N PHE A 36 1.96 -7.17 -16.19
CA PHE A 36 0.81 -7.42 -15.31
C PHE A 36 0.18 -8.80 -15.52
N GLU A 37 0.05 -9.27 -16.76
CA GLU A 37 -0.53 -10.59 -17.04
C GLU A 37 0.37 -11.74 -16.56
N ALA A 38 1.69 -11.59 -16.72
CA ALA A 38 2.67 -12.55 -16.18
C ALA A 38 2.60 -12.59 -14.64
N TRP A 39 2.58 -11.42 -14.00
CA TRP A 39 2.40 -11.31 -12.55
C TRP A 39 1.10 -11.95 -12.07
N LYS A 40 -0.03 -11.79 -12.77
CA LYS A 40 -1.29 -12.46 -12.40
C LYS A 40 -1.15 -13.98 -12.39
N ALA A 41 -0.47 -14.55 -13.38
CA ALA A 41 -0.28 -15.99 -13.48
C ALA A 41 0.62 -16.52 -12.33
N GLU A 42 1.71 -15.81 -12.02
CA GLU A 42 2.62 -16.13 -10.92
C GLU A 42 1.91 -15.99 -9.56
N PHE A 43 1.27 -14.84 -9.32
CA PHE A 43 0.57 -14.56 -8.07
C PHE A 43 -0.63 -15.50 -7.85
N ALA A 44 -1.26 -15.99 -8.91
CA ALA A 44 -2.31 -17.01 -8.77
C ALA A 44 -1.79 -18.32 -8.16
N GLN A 45 -0.49 -18.64 -8.29
CA GLN A 45 0.10 -19.81 -7.64
C GLN A 45 0.26 -19.55 -6.13
N GLU A 46 0.76 -18.38 -5.76
CA GLU A 46 0.88 -17.94 -4.37
C GLU A 46 -0.50 -17.85 -3.67
N ALA A 47 -1.49 -17.28 -4.35
CA ALA A 47 -2.86 -17.20 -3.86
C ALA A 47 -3.46 -18.59 -3.61
N ARG A 48 -3.26 -19.55 -4.54
CA ARG A 48 -3.68 -20.95 -4.36
C ARG A 48 -2.99 -21.60 -3.17
N ALA A 49 -1.67 -21.42 -3.04
CA ALA A 49 -0.89 -21.95 -1.92
C ALA A 49 -1.36 -21.37 -0.58
N SER A 50 -1.85 -20.12 -0.59
CA SER A 50 -2.44 -19.45 0.58
C SER A 50 -3.91 -19.82 0.83
N GLY A 51 -4.49 -20.77 0.09
CA GLY A 51 -5.85 -21.24 0.28
C GLY A 51 -6.94 -20.40 -0.41
N VAL A 52 -6.59 -19.51 -1.34
CA VAL A 52 -7.58 -18.73 -2.10
C VAL A 52 -8.36 -19.64 -3.03
N GLY A 53 -9.68 -19.70 -2.81
CA GLY A 53 -10.60 -20.51 -3.62
C GLY A 53 -10.87 -19.97 -5.02
N SER A 54 -11.64 -20.73 -5.81
CA SER A 54 -11.94 -20.45 -7.22
C SER A 54 -12.48 -19.03 -7.47
N LYS A 55 -13.35 -18.51 -6.60
CA LYS A 55 -13.90 -17.16 -6.71
C LYS A 55 -12.81 -16.07 -6.67
N GLY A 56 -11.84 -16.20 -5.78
CA GLY A 56 -10.74 -15.23 -5.66
C GLY A 56 -9.78 -15.31 -6.85
N LEU A 57 -9.51 -16.51 -7.34
CA LEU A 57 -8.67 -16.71 -8.53
C LEU A 57 -9.35 -16.20 -9.81
N ALA A 58 -10.68 -16.36 -9.92
CA ALA A 58 -11.45 -15.79 -11.01
C ALA A 58 -11.44 -14.24 -10.96
N ALA A 59 -11.56 -13.66 -9.76
CA ALA A 59 -11.43 -12.22 -9.57
C ALA A 59 -10.04 -11.72 -10.00
N LEU A 60 -8.97 -12.39 -9.56
CA LEU A 60 -7.60 -12.08 -9.99
C LEU A 60 -7.45 -12.16 -11.51
N ALA A 61 -7.95 -13.24 -12.14
CA ALA A 61 -7.89 -13.40 -13.58
C ALA A 61 -8.59 -12.26 -14.34
N SER A 62 -9.73 -11.78 -13.82
CA SER A 62 -10.50 -10.68 -14.39
C SER A 62 -9.91 -9.28 -14.13
N ALA A 63 -8.92 -9.18 -13.22
CA ALA A 63 -8.30 -7.90 -12.90
C ALA A 63 -7.57 -7.33 -14.12
N THR A 64 -7.61 -6.00 -14.23
CA THR A 64 -6.95 -5.24 -15.29
C THR A 64 -5.96 -4.25 -14.69
N TYR A 65 -4.95 -3.87 -15.49
CA TYR A 65 -3.93 -2.93 -15.05
C TYR A 65 -4.55 -1.56 -14.72
N ALA A 66 -4.60 -1.21 -13.43
CA ALA A 66 -5.29 -0.05 -12.91
C ALA A 66 -4.49 1.25 -13.09
N LYS A 67 -4.47 1.79 -14.32
CA LYS A 67 -3.72 3.02 -14.69
C LYS A 67 -3.98 4.20 -13.74
N ARG A 68 -5.23 4.40 -13.30
CA ARG A 68 -5.60 5.50 -12.40
C ARG A 68 -5.01 5.33 -11.00
N THR A 69 -5.09 4.12 -10.44
CA THR A 69 -4.49 3.80 -9.14
C THR A 69 -2.99 4.03 -9.16
N ILE A 70 -2.32 3.56 -10.21
CA ILE A 70 -0.86 3.68 -10.36
C ILE A 70 -0.44 5.14 -10.57
N ALA A 71 -1.22 5.92 -11.32
CA ALA A 71 -0.97 7.35 -11.46
C ALA A 71 -1.12 8.10 -10.11
N ALA A 72 -2.09 7.73 -9.29
CA ALA A 72 -2.30 8.31 -7.97
C ALA A 72 -1.16 7.95 -7.01
N ASP A 73 -0.74 6.67 -6.99
CA ASP A 73 0.39 6.17 -6.20
C ASP A 73 1.68 6.95 -6.49
N ARG A 74 2.04 7.05 -7.78
CA ARG A 74 3.23 7.82 -8.22
C ARG A 74 3.14 9.32 -7.88
N ALA A 75 1.94 9.84 -7.68
CA ALA A 75 1.69 11.25 -7.36
C ALA A 75 1.57 11.54 -5.86
N VAL A 76 1.83 10.57 -4.96
CA VAL A 76 1.60 10.71 -3.50
C VAL A 76 2.30 11.93 -2.88
N HIS A 77 3.47 12.32 -3.37
CA HIS A 77 4.21 13.51 -2.91
C HIS A 77 3.41 14.82 -3.08
N LYS A 78 2.49 14.89 -4.04
CA LYS A 78 1.61 16.06 -4.26
C LYS A 78 0.47 16.13 -3.24
N ALA A 79 0.18 15.03 -2.54
CA ALA A 79 -0.91 14.98 -1.59
C ALA A 79 -0.65 15.85 -0.34
N PHE A 80 0.61 16.13 0.01
CA PHE A 80 0.99 16.83 1.25
C PHE A 80 1.74 18.15 1.04
N GLY A 81 1.87 18.63 -0.21
CA GLY A 81 2.45 19.94 -0.48
C GLY A 81 1.53 21.11 -0.12
N GLY A 82 2.12 22.27 0.14
CA GLY A 82 1.42 23.54 0.41
C GLY A 82 1.31 23.90 1.89
N SER A 83 0.60 24.99 2.19
CA SER A 83 0.35 25.42 3.58
C SER A 83 -0.73 24.56 4.24
N VAL A 84 -0.76 24.55 5.58
CA VAL A 84 -1.81 23.89 6.37
C VAL A 84 -3.20 24.42 5.99
N GLU A 85 -3.34 25.72 5.77
CA GLU A 85 -4.61 26.33 5.37
C GLU A 85 -5.09 25.82 4.01
N ALA A 86 -4.19 25.75 3.02
CA ALA A 86 -4.49 25.20 1.70
C ALA A 86 -4.88 23.71 1.79
N PHE A 87 -4.19 22.95 2.64
CA PHE A 87 -4.55 21.55 2.93
C PHE A 87 -5.96 21.46 3.55
N MET A 88 -6.25 22.22 4.59
CA MET A 88 -7.56 22.23 5.27
C MET A 88 -8.70 22.59 4.31
N LYS A 89 -8.48 23.58 3.44
CA LYS A 89 -9.44 23.98 2.40
C LYS A 89 -9.68 22.84 1.40
N ARG A 90 -8.61 22.23 0.88
CA ARG A 90 -8.69 21.10 -0.07
C ARG A 90 -9.37 19.87 0.52
N ARG A 91 -9.18 19.61 1.83
CA ARG A 91 -9.83 18.50 2.54
C ARG A 91 -11.25 18.82 3.03
N GLY A 92 -11.75 20.03 2.81
CA GLY A 92 -13.12 20.41 3.21
C GLY A 92 -13.32 20.48 4.72
N ALA A 93 -12.30 20.94 5.46
CA ALA A 93 -12.32 20.95 6.93
C ALA A 93 -13.54 21.66 7.54
N SER A 94 -14.01 22.77 6.97
CA SER A 94 -15.19 23.49 7.45
C SER A 94 -16.47 22.64 7.40
N THR A 95 -16.68 21.92 6.29
CA THR A 95 -17.80 20.97 6.13
C THR A 95 -17.69 19.84 7.14
N ILE A 96 -16.49 19.27 7.31
CA ILE A 96 -16.23 18.20 8.28
C ILE A 96 -16.55 18.67 9.71
N ILE A 97 -16.10 19.87 10.09
CA ILE A 97 -16.34 20.43 11.42
C ILE A 97 -17.84 20.64 11.67
N SER A 98 -18.54 21.26 10.72
CA SER A 98 -19.98 21.52 10.84
C SER A 98 -20.78 20.24 11.00
N LYS A 99 -20.56 19.26 10.10
CA LYS A 99 -21.26 17.98 10.13
C LYS A 99 -20.85 17.15 11.35
N GLY A 100 -19.57 17.17 11.73
CA GLY A 100 -19.05 16.48 12.92
C GLY A 100 -19.71 16.97 14.20
N ARG A 101 -19.91 18.29 14.37
CA ARG A 101 -20.64 18.84 15.53
C ARG A 101 -22.09 18.35 15.59
N SER A 102 -22.78 18.33 14.45
CA SER A 102 -24.14 17.79 14.35
C SER A 102 -24.19 16.31 14.73
N LEU A 103 -23.28 15.50 14.17
CA LEU A 103 -23.21 14.06 14.45
C LEU A 103 -22.85 13.75 15.90
N LYS A 104 -21.94 14.53 16.50
CA LYS A 104 -21.60 14.41 17.93
C LYS A 104 -22.84 14.59 18.79
N LYS A 105 -23.63 15.64 18.51
CA LYS A 105 -24.86 15.94 19.26
C LYS A 105 -25.92 14.86 19.07
N SER A 106 -26.17 14.41 17.84
CA SER A 106 -27.20 13.40 17.57
C SER A 106 -26.85 12.01 18.08
N ASN A 107 -25.56 11.70 18.26
CA ASN A 107 -25.08 10.38 18.68
C ASN A 107 -24.34 10.43 20.03
N ALA A 108 -24.69 11.36 20.92
CA ALA A 108 -23.97 11.59 22.18
C ALA A 108 -23.80 10.29 22.99
N ALA A 109 -24.89 9.54 23.22
CA ALA A 109 -24.84 8.30 23.99
C ALA A 109 -23.92 7.22 23.38
N LEU A 110 -23.85 7.13 22.05
CA LEU A 110 -22.93 6.22 21.36
C LEU A 110 -21.48 6.64 21.60
N PHE A 111 -21.19 7.92 21.42
CA PHE A 111 -19.85 8.46 21.60
C PHE A 111 -19.37 8.38 23.05
N ASP A 112 -20.25 8.63 24.03
CA ASP A 112 -19.95 8.46 25.45
C ASP A 112 -19.68 6.98 25.80
N LYS A 113 -20.37 6.04 25.15
CA LYS A 113 -20.11 4.61 25.30
C LYS A 113 -18.74 4.23 24.73
N ILE A 114 -18.42 4.72 23.52
CA ILE A 114 -17.13 4.46 22.87
C ILE A 114 -15.99 5.03 23.72
N GLU A 115 -16.13 6.26 24.20
CA GLU A 115 -15.11 6.90 25.05
C GLU A 115 -14.89 6.11 26.35
N ARG A 116 -15.95 5.67 27.03
CA ARG A 116 -15.83 4.82 28.23
C ARG A 116 -15.20 3.47 27.96
N THR A 117 -15.44 2.88 26.79
CA THR A 117 -14.97 1.52 26.44
C THR A 117 -13.52 1.53 25.97
N TYR A 118 -13.14 2.54 25.18
CA TYR A 118 -11.86 2.56 24.45
C TYR A 118 -10.95 3.74 24.82
N GLY A 119 -11.42 4.69 25.64
CA GLY A 119 -10.64 5.89 26.01
C GLY A 119 -10.46 6.90 24.87
N VAL A 120 -11.17 6.75 23.76
CA VAL A 120 -11.04 7.63 22.59
C VAL A 120 -12.13 8.68 22.60
N THR A 121 -11.72 9.95 22.65
CA THR A 121 -12.67 11.07 22.65
C THR A 121 -13.42 11.16 21.31
N PRO A 122 -14.67 11.65 21.30
CA PRO A 122 -15.49 11.69 20.08
C PRO A 122 -14.88 12.56 18.97
N GLY A 123 -14.12 13.59 19.35
CA GLY A 123 -13.48 14.51 18.41
C GLY A 123 -12.49 13.81 17.47
N VAL A 124 -11.70 12.87 18.00
CA VAL A 124 -10.72 12.10 17.22
C VAL A 124 -11.42 11.22 16.19
N LEU A 125 -12.46 10.51 16.62
CA LEU A 125 -13.25 9.63 15.74
C LEU A 125 -13.93 10.40 14.61
N LEU A 126 -14.55 11.54 14.94
CA LEU A 126 -15.23 12.38 13.97
C LEU A 126 -14.24 13.03 12.98
N ALA A 127 -13.04 13.39 13.44
CA ALA A 127 -12.00 13.92 12.56
C ALA A 127 -11.55 12.86 11.53
N ILE A 128 -11.26 11.64 11.98
CA ILE A 128 -10.89 10.53 11.09
C ILE A 128 -12.05 10.22 10.13
N TRP A 129 -13.25 9.95 10.64
CA TRP A 129 -14.38 9.56 9.80
C TRP A 129 -14.75 10.63 8.76
N GLY A 130 -14.67 11.91 9.15
CA GLY A 130 -14.86 13.03 8.25
C GLY A 130 -13.77 13.15 7.19
N MET A 131 -12.49 13.03 7.58
CA MET A 131 -11.36 13.14 6.64
C MET A 131 -11.26 11.96 5.68
N GLU A 132 -11.61 10.75 6.10
CA GLU A 132 -11.51 9.55 5.29
C GLU A 132 -12.63 9.46 4.25
N THR A 133 -13.88 9.71 4.66
CA THR A 133 -15.05 9.38 3.82
C THR A 133 -16.13 10.47 3.77
N GLY A 134 -15.90 11.62 4.42
CA GLY A 134 -16.93 12.62 4.59
C GLY A 134 -18.16 12.04 5.30
N PHE A 135 -17.93 11.26 6.36
CA PHE A 135 -18.97 10.54 7.10
C PHE A 135 -19.75 9.50 6.25
N GLY A 136 -19.04 8.79 5.36
CA GLY A 136 -19.62 7.77 4.48
C GLY A 136 -20.23 8.30 3.17
N SER A 137 -20.15 9.60 2.89
CA SER A 137 -20.65 10.18 1.64
C SER A 137 -19.81 9.83 0.42
N PHE A 138 -18.53 9.47 0.62
CA PHE A 138 -17.62 9.06 -0.44
C PHE A 138 -16.69 7.94 0.03
N LEU A 139 -16.79 6.77 -0.58
CA LEU A 139 -15.96 5.58 -0.25
C LEU A 139 -14.93 5.26 -1.35
N GLY A 140 -14.77 6.15 -2.34
CA GLY A 140 -13.97 5.88 -3.53
C GLY A 140 -14.80 5.29 -4.67
N LYS A 141 -14.14 5.13 -5.83
CA LYS A 141 -14.75 4.64 -7.08
C LYS A 141 -13.92 3.54 -7.75
N GLN A 142 -12.91 3.02 -7.06
CA GLN A 142 -12.06 1.94 -7.56
C GLN A 142 -12.60 0.60 -7.03
N ASN A 143 -12.51 -0.44 -7.84
CA ASN A 143 -12.83 -1.80 -7.41
C ASN A 143 -11.75 -2.29 -6.45
N THR A 144 -12.18 -2.95 -5.38
CA THR A 144 -11.34 -3.59 -4.35
C THR A 144 -11.45 -5.09 -4.44
#